data_AF-X1KYI1-F1
#
_entry.id   AF-X1KYI1-F1
#
_cell.length_a   1.000
_cell.length_b   1.000
_cell.length_c   1.000
_cell.angle_alpha   90.00
_cell.angle_beta   90.00
_cell.angle_gamma   90.00
#
_symmetry.space_group_name_H-M   'P 1'
#
loop_
_entity.id
_entity.type
_entity.pdbx_description
1 polymer ?
#
loop_
_entity_poly.entity_id
_entity_poly.type
_entity_poly.pdbx_seq_one_letter_code
_entity_poly.pdbx_strand_id
1 'polypeptide(L)'
;ITRGEGMELLMDLGYDEADADYILAINIPVDEEEVVVNKRDLTKTDILKGLKAEIITEGEALARLQELRYTPLDAEFLLKIYKATIKPPVEAREREASKADIVLAVKKGLITAEEGYLMLQDIGFTPEASQFILTVRAEESPFSPMSYQEFKGTTGKWRKAAGMEAGPEREAIRKAAGEVVKLARDLEALHDALEEEERKLVSEEVLPEAATKRRDELRVTLHRAEAELERARSKYDTLVAEWRHKA
;
A
#
# COMPACT_ATOMS: atom_id res chain seq x y z
N ILE A 1 13.89 -21.98 -49.84
CA ILE A 1 13.17 -23.08 -50.54
C ILE A 1 12.26 -23.66 -49.50
N THR A 2 10.95 -23.51 -49.67
CA THR A 2 9.98 -24.11 -48.74
C THR A 2 10.03 -25.63 -48.87
N ARG A 3 9.52 -26.38 -47.87
CA ARG A 3 9.48 -27.84 -47.95
C ARG A 3 8.73 -28.34 -49.20
N GLY A 4 7.69 -27.62 -49.64
CA GLY A 4 6.96 -27.92 -50.88
C GLY A 4 7.80 -27.73 -52.14
N GLU A 5 8.53 -26.63 -52.25
CA GLU A 5 9.46 -26.39 -53.37
C GLU A 5 10.62 -27.39 -53.39
N GLY A 6 11.08 -27.82 -52.20
CA GLY A 6 12.12 -28.85 -52.06
C GLY A 6 11.64 -30.23 -52.51
N MET A 7 10.37 -30.56 -52.28
CA MET A 7 9.74 -31.80 -52.73
C MET A 7 9.69 -31.87 -54.25
N GLU A 8 9.19 -30.82 -54.91
CA GLU A 8 9.11 -30.75 -56.37
C GLU A 8 10.50 -30.89 -57.02
N LEU A 9 11.52 -30.20 -56.49
CA LEU A 9 12.89 -30.30 -57.00
C LEU A 9 13.49 -31.71 -56.89
N LEU A 10 13.20 -32.43 -55.80
CA LEU A 10 13.69 -33.80 -55.63
C LEU A 10 12.95 -34.77 -56.55
N MET A 11 11.66 -34.59 -56.74
CA MET A 11 10.88 -35.39 -57.69
C MET A 11 11.33 -35.14 -59.14
N ASP A 12 11.67 -33.91 -59.50
CA ASP A 12 12.23 -33.57 -60.82
C ASP A 12 13.62 -34.20 -61.06
N LEU A 13 14.38 -34.45 -59.99
CA LEU A 13 15.66 -35.16 -60.03
C LEU A 13 15.48 -36.69 -60.06
N GLY A 14 14.24 -37.18 -60.05
CA GLY A 14 13.89 -38.59 -60.21
C GLY A 14 13.75 -39.38 -58.91
N TYR A 15 13.67 -38.70 -57.75
CA TYR A 15 13.28 -39.35 -56.51
C TYR A 15 11.76 -39.56 -56.48
N ASP A 16 11.31 -40.65 -55.86
CA ASP A 16 9.88 -40.80 -55.60
C ASP A 16 9.44 -39.94 -54.41
N GLU A 17 8.14 -39.74 -54.27
CA GLU A 17 7.56 -38.84 -53.26
C GLU A 17 7.91 -39.28 -51.83
N ALA A 18 8.04 -40.58 -51.58
CA ALA A 18 8.35 -41.11 -50.26
C ALA A 18 9.84 -40.90 -49.90
N ASP A 19 10.74 -41.13 -50.86
CA ASP A 19 12.16 -40.89 -50.72
C ASP A 19 12.47 -39.39 -50.59
N ALA A 20 11.79 -38.55 -51.37
CA ALA A 20 11.92 -37.10 -51.28
C ALA A 20 11.44 -36.59 -49.91
N ASP A 21 10.31 -37.09 -49.39
CA ASP A 21 9.85 -36.72 -48.04
C ASP A 21 10.85 -37.15 -46.96
N TYR A 22 11.41 -38.36 -47.07
CA TYR A 22 12.40 -38.87 -46.13
C TYR A 22 13.69 -38.04 -46.14
N ILE A 23 14.19 -37.66 -47.33
CA ILE A 23 15.37 -36.80 -47.49
C ILE A 23 15.11 -35.43 -46.87
N LEU A 24 13.93 -34.84 -47.12
CA LEU A 24 13.56 -33.54 -46.55
C LEU A 24 13.39 -33.62 -45.03
N ALA A 25 12.79 -34.68 -44.49
CA ALA A 25 12.63 -34.85 -43.05
C ALA A 25 13.95 -35.00 -42.28
N ILE A 26 14.99 -35.55 -42.93
CA ILE A 26 16.33 -35.66 -42.32
C ILE A 26 17.09 -34.34 -42.39
N ASN A 27 17.01 -33.63 -43.52
CA ASN A 27 17.90 -32.50 -43.80
C ASN A 27 17.27 -31.14 -43.50
N ILE A 28 15.94 -31.06 -43.40
CA ILE A 28 15.20 -29.85 -43.09
C ILE A 28 14.41 -30.13 -41.80
N PRO A 29 14.80 -29.54 -40.65
CA PRO A 29 13.97 -29.63 -39.45
C PRO A 29 12.58 -29.09 -39.78
N VAL A 30 11.53 -29.73 -39.23
CA VAL A 30 10.13 -29.31 -39.42
C VAL A 30 10.05 -27.80 -39.20
N ASP A 31 9.59 -27.06 -40.22
CA ASP A 31 9.48 -25.60 -40.16
C ASP A 31 8.85 -25.21 -38.82
N GLU A 32 9.62 -24.57 -37.94
CA GLU A 32 9.08 -23.94 -36.75
C GLU A 32 8.04 -22.93 -37.26
N GLU A 33 6.78 -23.12 -36.86
CA GLU A 33 5.71 -22.15 -37.16
C GLU A 33 6.27 -20.76 -36.95
N GLU A 34 6.30 -19.94 -38.01
CA GLU A 34 6.71 -18.55 -37.89
C GLU A 34 5.95 -17.95 -36.70
N VAL A 35 6.67 -17.66 -35.62
CA VAL A 35 6.09 -16.98 -34.47
C VAL A 35 5.75 -15.60 -34.98
N VAL A 36 4.52 -15.44 -35.46
CA VAL A 36 3.94 -14.15 -35.80
C VAL A 36 4.18 -13.30 -34.57
N VAL A 37 5.08 -12.32 -34.69
CA VAL A 37 5.34 -11.35 -33.64
C VAL A 37 3.96 -10.77 -33.31
N ASN A 38 3.40 -11.19 -32.18
CA ASN A 38 2.09 -10.75 -31.72
C ASN A 38 2.17 -9.23 -31.65
N LYS A 39 1.67 -8.53 -32.67
CA LYS A 39 1.32 -7.12 -32.56
C LYS A 39 0.35 -7.10 -31.39
N ARG A 40 0.74 -6.47 -30.30
CA ARG A 40 -0.09 -6.46 -29.10
C ARG A 40 -1.39 -5.76 -29.47
N ASP A 41 -2.45 -6.54 -29.58
CA ASP A 41 -3.78 -6.00 -29.80
C ASP A 41 -4.17 -5.17 -28.58
N LEU A 42 -4.92 -4.10 -28.83
CA LEU A 42 -5.47 -3.28 -27.76
C LEU A 42 -6.37 -4.14 -26.89
N THR A 43 -6.15 -4.12 -25.57
CA THR A 43 -7.04 -4.86 -24.69
C THR A 43 -8.35 -4.09 -24.49
N LYS A 44 -9.41 -4.78 -24.04
CA LYS A 44 -10.65 -4.14 -23.57
C LYS A 44 -10.37 -2.98 -22.60
N THR A 45 -9.41 -3.15 -21.70
CA THR A 45 -9.03 -2.14 -20.71
C THR A 45 -8.44 -0.90 -21.36
N ASP A 46 -7.62 -1.06 -22.40
CA ASP A 46 -6.99 0.05 -23.10
C ASP A 46 -8.01 0.84 -23.92
N ILE A 47 -8.98 0.16 -24.55
CA ILE A 47 -10.10 0.80 -25.26
C ILE A 47 -10.94 1.63 -24.29
N LEU A 48 -11.33 1.08 -23.14
CA LEU A 48 -12.12 1.81 -22.14
C LEU A 48 -11.35 2.99 -21.53
N LYS A 49 -10.03 2.86 -21.32
CA LYS A 49 -9.17 3.98 -20.90
C LYS A 49 -9.08 5.07 -21.96
N GLY A 50 -8.97 4.70 -23.24
CA GLY A 50 -9.00 5.64 -24.36
C GLY A 50 -10.31 6.43 -24.40
N LEU A 51 -11.43 5.75 -24.16
CA LEU A 51 -12.73 6.39 -24.03
C LEU A 51 -12.80 7.32 -22.80
N LYS A 52 -12.18 6.93 -21.67
CA LYS A 52 -12.07 7.81 -20.48
C LYS A 52 -11.38 9.12 -20.77
N ALA A 53 -10.30 9.03 -21.52
CA ALA A 53 -9.39 10.13 -21.79
C ALA A 53 -9.87 10.96 -23.00
N GLU A 54 -11.06 10.67 -23.52
CA GLU A 54 -11.64 11.30 -24.71
C GLU A 54 -10.73 11.21 -25.95
N ILE A 55 -9.84 10.21 -25.97
CA ILE A 55 -8.93 9.94 -27.10
C ILE A 55 -9.69 9.27 -28.25
N ILE A 56 -10.72 8.49 -27.93
CA ILE A 56 -11.61 7.84 -28.90
C ILE A 56 -13.07 8.12 -28.51
N THR A 57 -13.93 8.16 -29.52
CA THR A 57 -15.37 8.31 -29.36
C THR A 57 -16.04 6.99 -28.92
N GLU A 58 -17.28 7.08 -28.46
CA GLU A 58 -18.06 5.88 -28.10
C GLU A 58 -18.28 4.94 -29.29
N GLY A 59 -18.55 5.47 -30.48
CA GLY A 59 -18.71 4.66 -31.68
C GLY A 59 -17.43 3.90 -32.06
N GLU A 60 -16.28 4.55 -31.92
CA GLU A 60 -14.97 3.93 -32.14
C GLU A 60 -14.64 2.88 -31.06
N ALA A 61 -14.98 3.15 -29.81
CA ALA A 61 -14.83 2.17 -28.73
C ALA A 61 -15.69 0.93 -28.98
N LEU A 62 -16.93 1.10 -29.47
CA LEU A 62 -17.84 0.02 -29.83
C LEU A 62 -17.26 -0.82 -30.98
N ALA A 63 -16.79 -0.18 -32.06
CA ALA A 63 -16.17 -0.87 -33.19
C ALA A 63 -14.94 -1.69 -32.75
N ARG A 64 -14.06 -1.11 -31.94
CA ARG A 64 -12.86 -1.81 -31.43
C ARG A 64 -13.20 -2.95 -30.48
N LEU A 65 -14.28 -2.85 -29.70
CA LEU A 65 -14.76 -3.98 -28.89
C LEU A 65 -15.29 -5.12 -29.79
N GLN A 66 -15.95 -4.82 -30.90
CA GLN A 66 -16.36 -5.83 -31.87
C GLN A 66 -15.17 -6.50 -32.56
N GLU A 67 -14.09 -5.75 -32.85
CA GLU A 67 -12.83 -6.31 -33.34
C GLU A 67 -12.20 -7.31 -32.36
N LEU A 68 -12.39 -7.09 -31.05
CA LEU A 68 -12.04 -8.05 -29.99
C LEU A 68 -13.04 -9.20 -29.84
N ARG A 69 -13.93 -9.39 -30.82
CA ARG A 69 -14.95 -10.46 -30.87
C ARG A 69 -16.03 -10.37 -29.78
N TYR A 70 -16.24 -9.20 -29.19
CA TYR A 70 -17.46 -8.98 -28.40
C TYR A 70 -18.67 -8.88 -29.33
N THR A 71 -19.79 -9.47 -28.93
CA THR A 71 -21.04 -9.27 -29.66
C THR A 71 -21.46 -7.80 -29.55
N PRO A 72 -22.25 -7.27 -30.51
CA PRO A 72 -22.72 -5.88 -30.44
C PRO A 72 -23.43 -5.56 -29.11
N LEU A 73 -24.23 -6.49 -28.61
CA LEU A 73 -24.95 -6.34 -27.33
C LEU A 73 -23.99 -6.31 -26.14
N ASP A 74 -22.97 -7.17 -26.12
CA ASP A 74 -21.97 -7.20 -25.06
C ASP A 74 -21.10 -5.94 -25.07
N ALA A 75 -20.71 -5.47 -26.25
CA ALA A 75 -19.93 -4.24 -26.40
C ALA A 75 -20.70 -3.03 -25.84
N GLU A 76 -21.99 -2.89 -26.19
CA GLU A 76 -22.85 -1.86 -25.62
C GLU A 76 -23.02 -2.00 -24.10
N PHE A 77 -23.20 -3.23 -23.61
CA PHE A 77 -23.34 -3.49 -22.18
C PHE A 77 -22.07 -3.10 -21.40
N LEU A 78 -20.90 -3.41 -21.94
CA LEU A 78 -19.61 -3.02 -21.37
C LEU A 78 -19.44 -1.50 -21.33
N LEU A 79 -19.86 -0.80 -22.37
CA LEU A 79 -19.85 0.67 -22.39
C LEU A 79 -20.82 1.27 -21.36
N LYS A 80 -22.00 0.66 -21.16
CA LYS A 80 -22.95 1.08 -20.12
C LYS A 80 -22.41 0.89 -18.71
N ILE A 81 -21.80 -0.27 -18.42
CA ILE A 81 -21.10 -0.50 -17.14
C ILE A 81 -20.01 0.55 -16.94
N TYR A 82 -19.24 0.81 -17.99
CA TYR A 82 -18.16 1.76 -17.93
C TYR A 82 -18.65 3.19 -17.64
N LYS A 83 -19.67 3.66 -18.36
CA LYS A 83 -20.31 4.96 -18.11
C LYS A 83 -20.90 5.08 -16.71
N ALA A 84 -21.51 4.02 -16.18
CA ALA A 84 -22.03 4.01 -14.82
C ALA A 84 -20.92 4.06 -13.73
N THR A 85 -19.71 3.60 -14.05
CA THR A 85 -18.56 3.63 -13.12
C THR A 85 -17.76 4.91 -13.19
N ILE A 86 -17.83 5.67 -14.29
CA ILE A 86 -17.28 7.02 -14.36
C ILE A 86 -18.17 7.92 -13.50
N LYS A 87 -17.77 8.14 -12.24
CA LYS A 87 -18.28 9.30 -11.48
C LYS A 87 -18.01 10.55 -12.35
N PRO A 88 -18.98 11.47 -12.48
CA PRO A 88 -18.75 12.71 -13.23
C PRO A 88 -17.44 13.33 -12.75
N PRO A 89 -16.60 13.86 -13.66
CA PRO A 89 -15.40 14.56 -13.27
C PRO A 89 -15.85 15.66 -12.31
N VAL A 90 -15.50 15.51 -11.04
CA VAL A 90 -15.61 16.61 -10.09
C VAL A 90 -14.66 17.64 -10.68
N GLU A 91 -15.23 18.72 -11.24
CA GLU A 91 -14.48 19.86 -11.75
C GLU A 91 -13.35 20.13 -10.74
N ALA A 92 -12.13 20.31 -11.23
CA ALA A 92 -11.00 20.64 -10.39
C ALA A 92 -11.34 21.95 -9.68
N ARG A 93 -11.97 21.86 -8.50
CA ARG A 93 -12.17 23.01 -7.63
C ARG A 93 -10.80 23.61 -7.47
N GLU A 94 -10.68 24.89 -7.82
CA GLU A 94 -9.49 25.66 -7.46
C GLU A 94 -9.17 25.33 -6.01
N ARG A 95 -7.89 25.06 -5.72
CA ARG A 95 -7.51 24.61 -4.38
C ARG A 95 -7.82 25.74 -3.41
N GLU A 96 -9.00 25.68 -2.79
CA GLU A 96 -9.40 26.58 -1.73
C GLU A 96 -8.42 26.42 -0.57
N ALA A 97 -8.09 27.54 0.08
CA ALA A 97 -7.22 27.53 1.25
C ALA A 97 -7.81 26.59 2.30
N SER A 98 -7.00 25.65 2.80
CA SER A 98 -7.50 24.74 3.81
C SER A 98 -7.75 25.50 5.12
N LYS A 99 -8.64 24.97 5.98
CA LYS A 99 -8.82 25.49 7.35
C LYS A 99 -7.49 25.71 8.08
N ALA A 100 -6.50 24.82 7.87
CA ALA A 100 -5.21 24.94 8.52
C ALA A 100 -4.41 26.14 7.98
N ASP A 101 -4.47 26.37 6.68
CA ASP A 101 -3.76 27.48 6.02
C ASP A 101 -4.36 28.83 6.39
N ILE A 102 -5.69 28.96 6.41
CA ILE A 102 -6.39 30.19 6.82
C ILE A 102 -6.00 30.56 8.25
N VAL A 103 -6.06 29.59 9.18
CA VAL A 103 -5.70 29.84 10.58
C VAL A 103 -4.23 30.17 10.74
N LEU A 104 -3.35 29.50 9.98
CA LEU A 104 -1.92 29.80 9.99
C LEU A 104 -1.63 31.19 9.44
N ALA A 105 -2.36 31.63 8.41
CA ALA A 105 -2.24 32.96 7.83
C ALA A 105 -2.67 34.04 8.82
N VAL A 106 -3.77 33.84 9.55
CA VAL A 106 -4.18 34.73 10.66
C VAL A 106 -3.11 34.76 11.74
N LYS A 107 -2.60 33.59 12.16
CA LYS A 107 -1.56 33.50 13.19
C LYS A 107 -0.25 34.19 12.79
N LYS A 108 0.12 34.13 11.51
CA LYS A 108 1.30 34.80 10.96
C LYS A 108 1.06 36.28 10.66
N GLY A 109 -0.14 36.80 10.89
CA GLY A 109 -0.52 38.17 10.56
C GLY A 109 -0.52 38.46 9.05
N LEU A 110 -0.59 37.43 8.21
CA LEU A 110 -0.68 37.58 6.75
C LEU A 110 -2.07 38.02 6.31
N ILE A 111 -3.09 37.69 7.11
CA ILE A 111 -4.47 38.16 7.00
C ILE A 111 -4.98 38.51 8.40
N THR A 112 -5.99 39.37 8.48
CA THR A 112 -6.67 39.76 9.71
C THR A 112 -7.59 38.65 10.22
N ALA A 113 -7.97 38.72 11.50
CA ALA A 113 -8.95 37.78 12.07
C ALA A 113 -10.33 37.88 11.39
N GLU A 114 -10.71 39.08 10.94
CA GLU A 114 -11.96 39.30 10.20
C GLU A 114 -11.91 38.67 8.80
N GLU A 115 -10.78 38.79 8.10
CA GLU A 115 -10.57 38.13 6.81
C GLU A 115 -10.55 36.61 6.94
N GLY A 116 -9.86 36.09 7.96
CA GLY A 116 -9.87 34.66 8.25
C GLY A 116 -11.25 34.13 8.60
N TYR A 117 -12.10 34.95 9.23
CA TYR A 117 -13.46 34.58 9.60
C TYR A 117 -14.35 34.42 8.36
N LEU A 118 -14.25 35.35 7.41
CA LEU A 118 -14.96 35.28 6.14
C LEU A 118 -14.48 34.08 5.30
N MET A 119 -13.17 33.88 5.20
CA MET A 119 -12.61 32.73 4.45
C MET A 119 -13.04 31.38 5.03
N LEU A 120 -13.22 31.27 6.35
CA LEU A 120 -13.74 30.04 6.96
C LEU A 120 -15.23 29.81 6.61
N GLN A 121 -16.02 30.87 6.50
CA GLN A 121 -17.41 30.75 6.04
C GLN A 121 -17.50 30.36 4.56
N ASP A 122 -16.61 30.91 3.72
CA ASP A 122 -16.58 30.60 2.29
C ASP A 122 -16.31 29.11 2.03
N ILE A 123 -15.49 28.47 2.86
CA ILE A 123 -15.23 27.01 2.79
C ILE A 123 -16.28 26.17 3.58
N GLY A 124 -17.36 26.80 4.06
CA GLY A 124 -18.54 26.14 4.62
C GLY A 124 -18.60 25.98 6.14
N PHE A 125 -17.77 26.67 6.92
CA PHE A 125 -17.92 26.69 8.39
C PHE A 125 -19.05 27.64 8.82
N THR A 126 -19.78 27.28 9.88
CA THR A 126 -20.77 28.19 10.45
C THR A 126 -20.10 29.42 11.07
N PRO A 127 -20.83 30.54 11.25
CA PRO A 127 -20.32 31.72 11.95
C PRO A 127 -19.67 31.38 13.31
N GLU A 128 -20.34 30.56 14.12
CA GLU A 128 -19.88 30.18 15.45
C GLU A 128 -18.62 29.30 15.38
N ALA A 129 -18.59 28.37 14.42
CA ALA A 129 -17.42 27.51 14.21
C ALA A 129 -16.21 28.32 13.72
N SER A 130 -16.43 29.28 12.82
CA SER A 130 -15.39 30.16 12.29
C SER A 130 -14.78 31.02 13.38
N GLN A 131 -15.62 31.61 14.23
CA GLN A 131 -15.17 32.38 15.39
C GLN A 131 -14.39 31.49 16.38
N PHE A 132 -14.92 30.32 16.74
CA PHE A 132 -14.24 29.38 17.63
C PHE A 132 -12.88 28.92 17.09
N ILE A 133 -12.78 28.60 15.81
CA ILE A 133 -11.55 28.15 15.16
C ILE A 133 -10.46 29.22 15.25
N LEU A 134 -10.83 30.48 15.06
CA LEU A 134 -9.90 31.60 15.16
C LEU A 134 -9.54 31.90 16.60
N THR A 135 -10.49 31.93 17.53
CA THR A 135 -10.22 32.19 18.95
C THR A 135 -9.31 31.12 19.57
N VAL A 136 -9.54 29.83 19.29
CA VAL A 136 -8.77 28.73 19.88
C VAL A 136 -7.32 28.66 19.37
N ARG A 137 -7.03 29.22 18.19
CA ARG A 137 -5.72 29.08 17.55
C ARG A 137 -4.96 30.39 17.32
N ALA A 138 -5.64 31.55 17.36
CA ALA A 138 -5.03 32.87 17.21
C ALA A 138 -4.52 33.46 18.52
N GLU A 139 -5.10 33.07 19.66
CA GLU A 139 -4.48 33.39 20.95
C GLU A 139 -3.32 32.42 21.20
N GLU A 140 -2.11 32.96 21.33
CA GLU A 140 -1.12 32.38 22.25
C GLU A 140 -1.74 32.37 23.64
N SER A 141 -2.65 31.43 23.88
CA SER A 141 -3.25 31.29 25.19
C SER A 141 -2.09 30.99 26.15
N PRO A 142 -1.94 31.74 27.26
CA PRO A 142 -0.98 31.39 28.32
C PRO A 142 -1.27 30.02 28.96
N PHE A 143 -2.35 29.35 28.52
CA PHE A 143 -2.74 27.99 28.89
C PHE A 143 -2.55 26.96 27.77
N SER A 144 -2.04 27.36 26.60
CA SER A 144 -1.66 26.43 25.54
C SER A 144 -0.46 25.62 26.03
N PRO A 145 -0.56 24.27 26.08
CA PRO A 145 0.53 23.46 26.58
C PRO A 145 1.81 23.67 25.76
N MET A 146 2.87 24.15 26.41
CA MET A 146 4.14 24.40 25.75
C MET A 146 4.91 23.11 25.48
N SER A 147 4.51 22.01 26.13
CA SER A 147 5.07 20.68 25.92
C SER A 147 4.00 19.60 25.75
N TYR A 148 4.38 18.52 25.09
CA TYR A 148 3.55 17.32 24.97
C TYR A 148 3.14 16.74 26.34
N GLN A 149 3.99 16.90 27.37
CA GLN A 149 3.68 16.44 28.72
C GLN A 149 2.59 17.29 29.39
N GLU A 150 2.65 18.61 29.23
CA GLU A 150 1.60 19.52 29.70
C GLU A 150 0.27 19.28 28.96
N PHE A 151 0.33 18.99 27.65
CA PHE A 151 -0.84 18.67 26.84
C PHE A 151 -1.50 17.38 27.32
N LYS A 152 -0.69 16.36 27.61
CA LYS A 152 -1.19 15.09 28.17
C LYS A 152 -1.76 15.27 29.58
N GLY A 153 -1.17 16.14 30.40
CA GLY A 153 -1.64 16.45 31.75
C GLY A 153 -2.98 17.19 31.75
N THR A 154 -3.11 18.24 30.93
CA THR A 154 -4.34 19.03 30.78
C THR A 154 -5.47 18.22 30.15
N THR A 155 -5.21 17.53 29.04
CA THR A 155 -6.21 16.66 28.39
C THR A 155 -6.59 15.44 29.25
N GLY A 156 -5.69 14.98 30.12
CA GLY A 156 -5.97 13.94 31.12
C GLY A 156 -6.90 14.43 32.22
N LYS A 157 -6.63 15.60 32.80
CA LYS A 157 -7.50 16.24 33.81
C LYS A 157 -8.90 16.53 33.24
N TRP A 158 -8.97 17.02 32.01
CA TRP A 158 -10.24 17.27 31.33
C TRP A 158 -11.03 15.97 31.07
N ARG A 159 -10.38 14.91 30.58
CA ARG A 159 -11.04 13.59 30.41
C ARG A 159 -11.60 13.05 31.71
N LYS A 160 -10.87 13.21 32.81
CA LYS A 160 -11.31 12.81 34.15
C LYS A 160 -12.52 13.63 34.62
N ALA A 161 -12.49 14.95 34.41
CA ALA A 161 -13.60 15.84 34.75
C ALA A 161 -14.86 15.58 33.88
N ALA A 162 -14.67 15.17 32.62
CA ALA A 162 -15.75 14.86 31.69
C ALA A 162 -16.27 13.41 31.79
N GLY A 163 -15.84 12.63 32.78
CA GLY A 163 -16.25 11.23 32.95
C GLY A 163 -15.75 10.28 31.86
N MET A 164 -14.84 10.73 31.01
CA MET A 164 -14.21 9.96 29.92
C MET A 164 -12.92 9.27 30.39
N GLU A 165 -12.90 8.75 31.62
CA GLU A 165 -11.78 7.93 32.06
C GLU A 165 -11.67 6.69 31.17
N ALA A 166 -10.44 6.33 30.84
CA ALA A 166 -10.18 5.02 30.25
C ALA A 166 -10.53 4.00 31.35
N GLY A 167 -11.61 3.24 31.17
CA GLY A 167 -12.00 2.22 32.13
C GLY A 167 -10.83 1.28 32.46
N PRO A 168 -10.86 0.59 33.62
CA PRO A 168 -9.76 -0.24 34.11
C PRO A 168 -9.23 -1.24 33.07
N GLU A 169 -10.10 -1.70 32.17
CA GLU A 169 -9.78 -2.58 31.04
C GLU A 169 -8.81 -1.92 30.03
N ARG A 170 -9.01 -0.63 29.70
CA ARG A 170 -8.11 0.10 28.78
C ARG A 170 -6.74 0.38 29.42
N GLU A 171 -6.68 0.55 30.73
CA GLU A 171 -5.40 0.68 31.44
C GLU A 171 -4.63 -0.64 31.48
N ALA A 172 -5.32 -1.76 31.70
CA ALA A 172 -4.73 -3.10 31.64
C ALA A 172 -4.16 -3.41 30.24
N ILE A 173 -4.92 -3.12 29.18
CA ILE A 173 -4.46 -3.26 27.77
C ILE A 173 -3.22 -2.39 27.53
N ARG A 174 -3.20 -1.16 28.04
CA ARG A 174 -2.05 -0.26 27.88
C ARG A 174 -0.80 -0.78 28.59
N LYS A 175 -0.94 -1.31 29.80
CA LYS A 175 0.18 -1.91 30.53
C LYS A 175 0.72 -3.14 29.80
N ALA A 176 -0.17 -4.03 29.35
CA ALA A 176 0.21 -5.20 28.56
C ALA A 176 0.91 -4.81 27.24
N ALA A 177 0.41 -3.79 26.53
CA ALA A 177 1.07 -3.26 25.32
C ALA A 177 2.48 -2.71 25.63
N GLY A 178 2.63 -2.00 26.75
CA GLY A 178 3.93 -1.50 27.21
C GLY A 178 4.92 -2.63 27.51
N GLU A 179 4.46 -3.72 28.15
CA GLU A 179 5.26 -4.93 28.40
C GLU A 179 5.73 -5.57 27.10
N VAL A 180 4.84 -5.74 26.10
CA VAL A 180 5.18 -6.28 24.77
C VAL A 180 6.24 -5.42 24.08
N VAL A 181 6.08 -4.09 24.08
CA VAL A 181 7.04 -3.19 23.44
C VAL A 181 8.41 -3.24 24.12
N LYS A 182 8.44 -3.32 25.45
CA LYS A 182 9.68 -3.44 26.20
C LYS A 182 10.40 -4.76 25.86
N LEU A 183 9.69 -5.88 25.95
CA LEU A 183 10.25 -7.21 25.64
C LEU A 183 10.72 -7.33 24.19
N ALA A 184 10.01 -6.69 23.25
CA ALA A 184 10.43 -6.67 21.84
C ALA A 184 11.77 -5.95 21.65
N ARG A 185 12.00 -4.82 22.35
CA ARG A 185 13.28 -4.11 22.32
C ARG A 185 14.40 -4.90 23.00
N ASP A 186 14.09 -5.55 24.12
CA ASP A 186 15.06 -6.38 24.83
C ASP A 186 15.48 -7.59 23.96
N LEU A 187 14.54 -8.18 23.20
CA LEU A 187 14.79 -9.25 22.23
C LEU A 187 15.66 -8.77 21.07
N GLU A 188 15.35 -7.61 20.48
CA GLU A 188 16.15 -7.00 19.41
C GLU A 188 17.60 -6.79 19.85
N ALA A 189 17.82 -6.24 21.05
CA ALA A 189 19.16 -6.07 21.61
C ALA A 189 19.91 -7.40 21.84
N LEU A 190 19.21 -8.48 22.21
CA LEU A 190 19.79 -9.81 22.34
C LEU A 190 20.13 -10.43 20.98
N HIS A 191 19.32 -10.19 19.96
CA HIS A 191 19.59 -10.63 18.59
C HIS A 191 20.84 -9.95 18.03
N ASP A 192 20.96 -8.64 18.21
CA ASP A 192 22.15 -7.88 17.81
C ASP A 192 23.41 -8.37 18.52
N ALA A 193 23.33 -8.63 19.83
CA ALA A 193 24.44 -9.15 20.61
C ALA A 193 24.86 -10.56 20.17
N LEU A 194 23.89 -11.41 19.81
CA LEU A 194 24.18 -12.75 19.29
C LEU A 194 24.85 -12.67 17.91
N GLU A 195 24.35 -11.83 17.00
CA GLU A 195 24.96 -11.64 15.69
C GLU A 195 26.40 -11.13 15.80
N GLU A 196 26.67 -10.20 16.72
CA GLU A 196 28.02 -9.66 16.92
C GLU A 196 28.99 -10.76 17.40
N GLU A 197 28.57 -11.60 18.34
CA GLU A 197 29.36 -12.74 18.81
C GLU A 197 29.55 -13.81 17.73
N GLU A 198 28.53 -14.10 16.91
CA GLU A 198 28.65 -15.02 15.78
C GLU A 198 29.62 -14.49 14.71
N ARG A 199 29.60 -13.19 14.42
CA ARG A 199 30.55 -12.56 13.49
C ARG A 199 32.00 -12.66 13.98
N LYS A 200 32.25 -12.48 15.28
CA LYS A 200 33.59 -12.65 15.88
C LYS A 200 34.10 -14.08 15.70
N LEU A 201 33.24 -15.07 15.95
CA LEU A 201 33.57 -16.49 15.81
C LEU A 201 33.88 -16.91 14.37
N VAL A 202 33.18 -16.37 13.37
CA VAL A 202 33.43 -16.67 11.94
C VAL A 202 34.80 -16.16 11.46
N SER A 203 35.38 -15.16 12.15
CA SER A 203 36.67 -14.57 11.78
C SER A 203 37.90 -15.31 12.32
N GLU A 204 37.72 -16.29 13.23
CA GLU A 204 38.82 -17.02 13.87
C GLU A 204 38.91 -18.46 13.33
N GLU A 205 40.13 -18.89 12.95
CA GLU A 205 40.39 -20.21 12.37
C GLU A 205 40.28 -21.37 13.40
N VAL A 206 40.38 -21.03 14.69
CA VAL A 206 40.17 -21.94 15.82
C VAL A 206 39.22 -21.26 16.81
N LEU A 207 38.01 -21.81 16.98
CA LEU A 207 36.98 -21.24 17.83
C LEU A 207 37.38 -21.34 19.32
N PRO A 208 37.53 -20.22 20.06
CA PRO A 208 37.84 -20.27 21.47
C PRO A 208 36.63 -20.79 22.27
N GLU A 209 36.85 -21.77 23.15
CA GLU A 209 35.81 -22.40 24.00
C GLU A 209 35.00 -21.38 24.81
N ALA A 210 35.63 -20.29 25.24
CA ALA A 210 34.96 -19.23 25.99
C ALA A 210 33.91 -18.48 25.14
N ALA A 211 34.19 -18.27 23.85
CA ALA A 211 33.30 -17.54 22.95
C ALA A 211 32.15 -18.42 22.44
N THR A 212 32.40 -19.71 22.19
CA THR A 212 31.33 -20.67 21.85
C THR A 212 30.34 -20.84 23.01
N LYS A 213 30.84 -20.94 24.25
CA LYS A 213 30.00 -20.97 25.45
C LYS A 213 29.16 -19.70 25.60
N ARG A 214 29.74 -18.52 25.37
CA ARG A 214 29.03 -17.23 25.45
C ARG A 214 27.92 -17.13 24.39
N ARG A 215 28.17 -17.57 23.15
CA ARG A 215 27.15 -17.66 22.10
C ARG A 215 25.99 -18.56 22.51
N ASP A 216 26.30 -19.74 23.05
CA ASP A 216 25.27 -20.71 23.45
C ASP A 216 24.44 -20.20 24.63
N GLU A 217 25.07 -19.49 25.59
CA GLU A 217 24.37 -18.78 26.65
C GLU A 217 23.43 -17.70 26.09
N LEU A 218 23.89 -16.89 25.12
CA LEU A 218 23.07 -15.87 24.45
C LEU A 218 21.89 -16.46 23.65
N ARG A 219 22.07 -17.61 23.01
CA ARG A 219 20.96 -18.32 22.34
C ARG A 219 19.91 -18.78 23.34
N VAL A 220 20.33 -19.32 24.49
CA VAL A 220 19.40 -19.74 25.54
C VAL A 220 18.65 -18.54 26.13
N THR A 221 19.31 -17.39 26.35
CA THR A 221 18.62 -16.19 26.83
C THR A 221 17.67 -15.62 25.79
N LEU A 222 18.05 -15.62 24.52
CA LEU A 222 17.19 -15.18 23.41
C LEU A 222 15.90 -16.01 23.34
N HIS A 223 16.00 -17.35 23.35
CA HIS A 223 14.82 -18.21 23.33
C HIS A 223 13.90 -18.04 24.54
N ARG A 224 14.47 -17.73 25.71
CA ARG A 224 13.67 -17.39 26.91
C ARG A 224 12.94 -16.06 26.72
N ALA A 225 13.61 -15.04 26.19
CA ALA A 225 13.01 -13.73 25.90
C ALA A 225 11.92 -13.83 24.82
N GLU A 226 12.12 -14.64 23.77
CA GLU A 226 11.10 -14.96 22.76
C GLU A 226 9.85 -15.57 23.40
N ALA A 227 10.03 -16.58 24.26
CA ALA A 227 8.91 -17.22 24.95
C ALA A 227 8.17 -16.26 25.90
N GLU A 228 8.89 -15.35 26.56
CA GLU A 228 8.28 -14.32 27.41
C GLU A 228 7.51 -13.28 26.59
N LEU A 229 8.05 -12.85 25.44
CA LEU A 229 7.38 -11.94 24.52
C LEU A 229 6.08 -12.55 23.99
N GLU A 230 6.09 -13.82 23.59
CA GLU A 230 4.91 -14.52 23.10
C GLU A 230 3.82 -14.68 24.18
N ARG A 231 4.21 -14.92 25.43
CA ARG A 231 3.27 -14.91 26.57
C ARG A 231 2.67 -13.52 26.79
N ALA A 232 3.48 -12.47 26.70
CA ALA A 232 3.01 -11.09 26.85
C ALA A 232 2.07 -10.67 25.71
N ARG A 233 2.37 -11.08 24.47
CA ARG A 233 1.49 -10.89 23.30
C ARG A 233 0.17 -11.60 23.47
N SER A 234 0.19 -12.88 23.81
CA SER A 234 -1.02 -13.68 24.06
C SER A 234 -1.91 -13.04 25.14
N LYS A 235 -1.30 -12.52 26.21
CA LYS A 235 -2.01 -11.78 27.28
C LYS A 235 -2.62 -10.48 26.77
N TYR A 236 -1.86 -9.70 25.98
CA TYR A 236 -2.37 -8.47 25.35
C TYR A 236 -3.56 -8.76 24.42
N ASP A 237 -3.43 -9.76 23.55
CA ASP A 237 -4.46 -10.14 22.58
C ASP A 237 -5.73 -10.61 23.27
N THR A 238 -5.60 -11.40 24.35
CA THR A 238 -6.75 -11.80 25.19
C THR A 238 -7.46 -10.58 25.77
N LEU A 239 -6.73 -9.63 26.35
CA LEU A 239 -7.31 -8.42 26.93
C LEU A 239 -7.99 -7.53 25.88
N VAL A 240 -7.42 -7.44 24.67
CA VAL A 240 -8.02 -6.71 23.55
C VAL A 240 -9.29 -7.40 23.05
N ALA A 241 -9.28 -8.73 22.95
CA ALA A 241 -10.45 -9.51 22.56
C ALA A 241 -11.59 -9.34 23.56
N GLU A 242 -11.32 -9.50 24.86
CA GLU A 242 -12.30 -9.29 25.92
C GLU A 242 -12.92 -7.88 25.89
N TRP A 243 -12.08 -6.86 25.68
CA TRP A 243 -12.55 -5.48 25.56
C TRP A 243 -13.42 -5.26 24.32
N ARG A 244 -13.04 -5.82 23.17
CA ARG A 244 -13.83 -5.73 21.92
C ARG A 244 -15.17 -6.45 22.01
N HIS A 245 -15.29 -7.51 22.80
CA HIS A 245 -16.55 -8.22 23.02
C HIS A 245 -17.50 -7.50 23.99
N LYS A 246 -16.97 -6.65 24.87
CA LYS A 246 -17.76 -5.87 25.84
C LYS A 246 -18.19 -4.48 25.34
N ALA A 247 -17.50 -3.95 24.34
CA ALA A 247 -17.76 -2.64 23.72
C ALA A 247 -18.86 -2.71 22.66
#